data_AF-H2AXJ5-F1
#
_entry.id   AF-H2AXJ5-F1
#
_cell.length_a   1.000
_cell.length_b   1.000
_cell.length_c   1.000
_cell.angle_alpha   90.00
_cell.angle_beta   90.00
_cell.angle_gamma   90.00
#
_symmetry.space_group_name_H-M   'P 1'
#
loop_
_entity.id
_entity.type
_entity.pdbx_description
1 polymer ?
#
loop_
_entity_poly.entity_id
_entity_poly.type
_entity_poly.pdbx_seq_one_letter_code
_entity_poly.pdbx_strand_id
1 'polypeptide(L)'
;MYYCIRIVVYECQFYSYLYNYGILVTDGSSSLESMGVGVTGNTFYNSGEFFIDGGAIASGYTFSSTNFDNSGLLQFANNAVATLTLGSGTMTNTGTICLEDTEATLDAAVLGDGCIVLNDSGQLTVDPSTYSLGDQTYGLFFSGSYPRCSNTASTAVKVRGFGDSNKIEVNTCVLKPISSVSYDSTTGILTVTASSLLSSTNYYFDVGTGYTSSDFSYLINYVAYFDDPPNSTVPDSCTCGQCPFVLRLQV
;
A
#
# COMPACT_ATOMS: atom_id res chain seq x y z
N MET A 1 10.62 6.04 28.36
CA MET A 1 9.63 7.13 28.43
C MET A 1 9.30 7.46 26.98
N TYR A 2 8.14 7.05 26.49
CA TYR A 2 7.71 7.33 25.12
C TYR A 2 6.96 8.66 25.12
N TYR A 3 7.39 9.61 24.31
CA TYR A 3 6.66 10.85 24.08
C TYR A 3 5.69 10.60 22.94
N CYS A 4 4.38 10.71 23.20
CA CYS A 4 3.37 10.78 22.15
C CYS A 4 3.17 12.25 21.81
N ILE A 5 3.48 12.63 20.57
CA ILE A 5 3.24 13.99 20.07
C ILE A 5 1.96 13.94 19.24
N ARG A 6 0.91 14.62 19.73
CA ARG A 6 -0.32 14.84 18.98
C ARG A 6 -0.26 16.19 18.29
N ILE A 7 -0.51 16.19 16.99
CA ILE A 7 -0.66 17.38 16.20
C ILE A 7 -2.08 17.37 15.62
N VAL A 8 -2.95 18.26 16.13
CA VAL A 8 -4.28 18.51 15.55
C VAL A 8 -4.12 19.70 14.61
N VAL A 9 -4.03 19.43 13.32
CA VAL A 9 -3.77 20.46 12.30
C VAL A 9 -4.53 20.15 11.03
N TYR A 10 -4.92 21.21 10.33
CA TYR A 10 -5.42 21.13 8.96
C TYR A 10 -4.29 20.87 7.96
N GLU A 11 -3.09 21.34 8.26
CA GLU A 11 -1.91 21.12 7.45
C GLU A 11 -0.66 20.94 8.34
N CYS A 12 0.07 19.83 8.15
CA CYS A 12 1.35 19.53 8.81
C CYS A 12 2.43 19.36 7.75
N GLN A 13 3.50 20.14 7.81
CA GLN A 13 4.58 20.07 6.83
C GLN A 13 5.94 19.98 7.52
N PHE A 14 6.70 18.93 7.20
CA PHE A 14 8.09 18.74 7.57
C PHE A 14 8.93 18.90 6.30
N TYR A 15 9.85 19.87 6.27
CA TYR A 15 10.58 20.28 5.05
C TYR A 15 12.07 19.91 5.03
N SER A 16 12.60 19.25 6.06
CA SER A 16 14.04 19.01 6.15
C SER A 16 14.38 17.64 6.72
N TYR A 17 14.27 17.49 8.04
CA TYR A 17 14.58 16.24 8.72
C TYR A 17 13.44 15.88 9.67
N LEU A 18 12.93 14.66 9.53
CA LEU A 18 12.01 14.07 10.49
C LEU A 18 12.60 12.75 10.97
N TYR A 19 12.88 12.67 12.27
CA TYR A 19 13.32 11.46 12.94
C TYR A 19 12.26 11.05 13.96
N ASN A 20 11.59 9.92 13.72
CA ASN A 20 10.62 9.36 14.65
C ASN A 20 11.14 8.06 15.25
N TYR A 21 11.31 8.05 16.58
CA TYR A 21 11.69 6.89 17.38
C TYR A 21 10.60 6.49 18.40
N GLY A 22 9.47 7.21 18.40
CA GLY A 22 8.41 7.08 19.39
C GLY A 22 7.05 6.94 18.71
N ILE A 23 6.05 7.64 19.23
CA ILE A 23 4.71 7.66 18.64
C ILE A 23 4.41 9.08 18.16
N LEU A 24 4.14 9.23 16.86
CA LEU A 24 3.68 10.48 16.26
C LEU A 24 2.26 10.28 15.75
N VAL A 25 1.35 11.19 16.11
CA VAL A 25 -0.04 11.14 15.68
C VAL A 25 -0.45 12.47 15.08
N THR A 26 -0.90 12.45 13.84
CA THR A 26 -1.69 13.54 13.24
C THR A 26 -3.15 13.08 13.19
N ASP A 27 -4.02 13.79 13.91
CA ASP A 27 -5.43 13.43 14.08
C ASP A 27 -6.33 14.54 13.56
N GLY A 28 -6.92 14.27 12.39
CA GLY A 28 -7.98 15.03 11.74
C GLY A 28 -9.31 14.28 11.70
N SER A 29 -9.48 13.19 12.48
CA SER A 29 -10.67 12.30 12.44
C SER A 29 -12.01 13.02 12.64
N SER A 30 -12.02 14.13 13.41
CA SER A 30 -13.20 14.98 13.60
C SER A 30 -13.23 16.24 12.75
N SER A 31 -12.28 16.41 11.84
CA SER A 31 -12.22 17.57 10.96
C SER A 31 -13.35 17.52 9.92
N LEU A 32 -13.97 18.67 9.70
CA LEU A 32 -14.88 18.92 8.57
C LEU A 32 -14.15 19.57 7.38
N GLU A 33 -12.81 19.62 7.45
CA GLU A 33 -11.92 20.14 6.42
C GLU A 33 -10.90 19.06 6.04
N SER A 34 -10.37 19.16 4.81
CA SER A 34 -9.30 18.28 4.34
C SER A 34 -8.04 18.42 5.20
N MET A 35 -7.38 17.31 5.50
CA MET A 35 -6.07 17.31 6.17
C MET A 35 -4.95 17.18 5.15
N GLY A 36 -3.90 17.96 5.33
CA GLY A 36 -2.64 17.85 4.61
C GLY A 36 -1.52 17.37 5.53
N VAL A 37 -0.79 16.32 5.16
CA VAL A 37 0.45 15.93 5.86
C VAL A 37 1.55 15.71 4.82
N GLY A 38 2.58 16.55 4.87
CA GLY A 38 3.75 16.43 4.02
C GLY A 38 5.04 16.22 4.81
N VAL A 39 5.79 15.20 4.43
CA VAL A 39 7.16 14.96 4.84
C VAL A 39 8.04 15.01 3.59
N THR A 40 8.53 16.20 3.31
CA THR A 40 9.33 16.53 2.13
C THR A 40 10.70 17.04 2.58
N GLY A 41 11.73 16.89 1.76
CA GLY A 41 13.08 17.37 2.09
C GLY A 41 14.10 16.25 2.19
N ASN A 42 15.07 16.39 3.10
CA ASN A 42 16.31 15.62 3.03
C ASN A 42 16.18 14.22 3.64
N THR A 43 15.56 14.10 4.81
CA THR A 43 15.55 12.82 5.55
C THR A 43 14.22 12.61 6.25
N PHE A 44 13.66 11.44 5.99
CA PHE A 44 12.63 10.82 6.80
C PHE A 44 13.18 9.51 7.36
N TYR A 45 13.25 9.43 8.68
CA TYR A 45 13.63 8.22 9.40
C TYR A 45 12.54 7.87 10.40
N ASN A 46 11.94 6.69 10.25
CA ASN A 46 10.94 6.18 11.18
C ASN A 46 11.33 4.77 11.66
N SER A 47 11.62 4.67 12.95
CA SER A 47 11.74 3.39 13.67
C SER A 47 10.69 3.22 14.77
N GLY A 48 9.78 4.20 14.90
CA GLY A 48 8.66 4.19 15.82
C GLY A 48 7.33 3.96 15.09
N GLU A 49 6.27 4.57 15.58
CA GLU A 49 4.94 4.52 14.98
C GLU A 49 4.52 5.93 14.56
N PHE A 50 4.05 6.08 13.33
CA PHE A 50 3.48 7.32 12.81
C PHE A 50 2.07 7.04 12.30
N PHE A 51 1.08 7.55 13.02
CA PHE A 51 -0.33 7.47 12.67
C PHE A 51 -0.83 8.77 12.04
N ILE A 52 -1.53 8.64 10.94
CA ILE A 52 -2.20 9.71 10.21
C ILE A 52 -3.66 9.30 10.08
N ASP A 53 -4.52 10.01 10.80
CA ASP A 53 -5.96 9.73 10.88
C ASP A 53 -6.75 10.91 10.29
N GLY A 54 -7.29 10.72 9.10
CA GLY A 54 -8.01 11.73 8.33
C GLY A 54 -9.50 11.83 8.63
N GLY A 55 -10.05 13.01 8.39
CA GLY A 55 -11.46 13.32 8.65
C GLY A 55 -12.42 12.80 7.58
N ALA A 56 -13.66 13.30 7.62
CA ALA A 56 -14.73 12.94 6.69
C ALA A 56 -14.59 13.59 5.30
N ILE A 57 -13.57 14.41 5.09
CA ILE A 57 -13.27 15.09 3.83
C ILE A 57 -11.97 14.54 3.26
N ALA A 58 -11.97 14.27 1.95
CA ALA A 58 -10.82 13.77 1.21
C ALA A 58 -9.56 14.59 1.53
N SER A 59 -8.50 13.88 1.90
CA SER A 59 -7.24 14.43 2.40
C SER A 59 -6.08 14.10 1.46
N GLY A 60 -4.96 14.82 1.61
CA GLY A 60 -3.80 14.69 0.73
C GLY A 60 -2.50 14.57 1.51
N TYR A 61 -1.73 13.52 1.23
CA TYR A 61 -0.49 13.22 1.93
C TYR A 61 0.68 13.11 0.96
N THR A 62 1.86 13.51 1.41
CA THR A 62 3.09 13.39 0.62
C THR A 62 4.25 13.01 1.50
N PHE A 63 4.90 11.89 1.19
CA PHE A 63 6.05 11.38 1.93
C PHE A 63 7.17 11.10 0.93
N SER A 64 7.93 12.14 0.58
CA SER A 64 8.84 12.13 -0.58
C SER A 64 10.25 12.62 -0.24
N SER A 65 10.70 12.37 0.99
CA SER A 65 12.06 12.74 1.41
C SER A 65 13.14 11.99 0.61
N THR A 66 14.25 12.68 0.30
CA THR A 66 15.36 12.12 -0.49
C THR A 66 15.97 10.88 0.15
N ASN A 67 16.12 10.89 1.48
CA ASN A 67 16.51 9.71 2.25
C ASN A 67 15.29 9.26 3.05
N PHE A 68 14.57 8.26 2.53
CA PHE A 68 13.43 7.66 3.19
C PHE A 68 13.83 6.30 3.79
N ASP A 69 13.72 6.17 5.10
CA ASP A 69 13.95 4.93 5.84
C ASP A 69 12.80 4.68 6.82
N ASN A 70 12.05 3.61 6.59
CA ASN A 70 11.03 3.11 7.50
C ASN A 70 11.37 1.70 7.98
N SER A 71 11.63 1.55 9.27
CA SER A 71 11.76 0.27 9.99
C SER A 71 10.65 0.07 11.03
N GLY A 72 9.82 1.09 11.26
CA GLY A 72 8.68 1.05 12.17
C GLY A 72 7.35 0.95 11.43
N LEU A 73 6.29 1.52 12.01
CA LEU A 73 4.95 1.58 11.44
C LEU A 73 4.65 2.98 10.88
N LEU A 74 4.15 3.03 9.64
CA LEU A 74 3.43 4.16 9.08
C LEU A 74 1.99 3.74 8.81
N GLN A 75 1.03 4.47 9.33
CA GLN A 75 -0.39 4.15 9.16
C GLN A 75 -1.14 5.37 8.67
N PHE A 76 -1.78 5.20 7.52
CA PHE A 76 -2.68 6.16 6.91
C PHE A 76 -4.09 5.57 6.99
N ALA A 77 -4.95 6.18 7.80
CA ALA A 77 -6.34 5.81 7.95
C ALA A 77 -7.22 7.04 7.75
N ASN A 78 -8.37 6.90 7.10
CA ASN A 78 -9.23 8.03 6.79
C ASN A 78 -10.70 7.64 6.80
N ASN A 79 -11.58 8.55 7.19
CA ASN A 79 -13.03 8.32 7.08
C ASN A 79 -13.59 8.63 5.68
N ALA A 80 -12.75 9.16 4.79
CA ALA A 80 -13.04 9.41 3.38
C ALA A 80 -11.78 9.16 2.56
N VAL A 81 -11.94 8.71 1.31
CA VAL A 81 -10.81 8.37 0.44
C VAL A 81 -9.80 9.51 0.37
N ALA A 82 -8.57 9.25 0.85
CA ALA A 82 -7.46 10.18 0.79
C ALA A 82 -6.45 9.78 -0.30
N THR A 83 -5.59 10.71 -0.68
CA THR A 83 -4.50 10.45 -1.63
C THR A 83 -3.14 10.52 -0.93
N LEU A 84 -2.21 9.64 -1.32
CA LEU A 84 -0.85 9.60 -0.82
C LEU A 84 0.16 9.48 -1.95
N THR A 85 1.12 10.39 -2.03
CA THR A 85 2.36 10.17 -2.80
C THR A 85 3.44 9.65 -1.85
N LEU A 86 3.94 8.44 -2.12
CA LEU A 86 4.90 7.74 -1.27
C LEU A 86 6.22 7.53 -1.99
N GLY A 87 7.31 7.92 -1.32
CA GLY A 87 8.67 7.85 -1.83
C GLY A 87 9.02 8.95 -2.83
N SER A 88 10.32 9.08 -3.09
CA SER A 88 10.86 9.78 -4.27
C SER A 88 12.20 9.16 -4.62
N GLY A 89 12.32 8.58 -5.81
CA GLY A 89 13.57 7.97 -6.29
C GLY A 89 13.88 6.63 -5.64
N THR A 90 14.39 6.60 -4.41
CA THR A 90 14.66 5.35 -3.67
C THR A 90 14.25 5.49 -2.21
N MET A 91 13.56 4.48 -1.70
CA MET A 91 13.18 4.37 -0.30
C MET A 91 13.58 3.01 0.28
N THR A 92 13.90 2.98 1.56
CA THR A 92 14.11 1.73 2.32
C THR A 92 12.91 1.49 3.22
N ASN A 93 12.28 0.33 3.08
CA ASN A 93 11.20 -0.11 3.95
C ASN A 93 11.49 -1.52 4.47
N THR A 94 11.76 -1.62 5.77
CA THR A 94 11.90 -2.88 6.52
C THR A 94 10.81 -3.04 7.57
N GLY A 95 10.00 -2.01 7.77
CA GLY A 95 8.81 -2.02 8.64
C GLY A 95 7.51 -2.18 7.87
N THR A 96 6.44 -1.59 8.41
CA THR A 96 5.08 -1.70 7.85
C THR A 96 4.56 -0.34 7.42
N ILE A 97 3.91 -0.31 6.26
CA ILE A 97 3.10 0.82 5.79
C ILE A 97 1.67 0.32 5.62
N CYS A 98 0.71 0.93 6.30
CA CYS A 98 -0.70 0.56 6.26
C CYS A 98 -1.52 1.65 5.59
N LEU A 99 -2.38 1.23 4.66
CA LEU A 99 -3.25 2.09 3.87
C LEU A 99 -4.69 1.65 4.08
N GLU A 100 -5.46 2.46 4.80
CA GLU A 100 -6.89 2.27 5.08
C GLU A 100 -7.64 3.47 4.48
N ASP A 101 -8.60 3.20 3.59
CA ASP A 101 -9.31 4.21 2.79
C ASP A 101 -8.35 5.26 2.16
N THR A 102 -7.20 4.78 1.68
CA THR A 102 -6.12 5.61 1.12
C THR A 102 -5.71 5.12 -0.25
N GLU A 103 -5.74 6.02 -1.24
CA GLU A 103 -5.20 5.81 -2.58
C GLU A 103 -3.74 6.28 -2.65
N ALA A 104 -2.80 5.34 -2.57
CA ALA A 104 -1.39 5.62 -2.63
C ALA A 104 -0.81 5.43 -4.03
N THR A 105 0.14 6.29 -4.41
CA THR A 105 1.05 6.09 -5.55
C THR A 105 2.47 5.97 -5.01
N LEU A 106 3.12 4.85 -5.33
CA LEU A 106 4.52 4.62 -5.00
C LEU A 106 5.42 5.15 -6.14
N ASP A 107 6.15 6.22 -5.86
CA ASP A 107 7.03 6.92 -6.82
C ASP A 107 8.52 6.75 -6.46
N ALA A 108 8.90 5.52 -6.09
CA ALA A 108 10.28 5.18 -5.72
C ALA A 108 10.58 3.70 -5.94
N ALA A 109 11.84 3.40 -6.19
CA ALA A 109 12.39 2.06 -5.99
C ALA A 109 12.42 1.74 -4.48
N VAL A 110 11.98 0.55 -4.10
CA VAL A 110 11.91 0.11 -2.71
C VAL A 110 12.99 -0.91 -2.42
N LEU A 111 13.77 -0.66 -1.37
CA LEU A 111 14.73 -1.58 -0.79
C LEU A 111 14.18 -2.16 0.52
N GLY A 112 14.68 -3.33 0.90
CA GLY A 112 14.28 -4.03 2.12
C GLY A 112 13.18 -5.08 1.88
N ASP A 113 12.70 -5.64 2.97
CA ASP A 113 11.81 -6.80 3.07
C ASP A 113 10.54 -6.53 3.90
N GLY A 114 10.23 -5.25 4.13
CA GLY A 114 9.05 -4.81 4.85
C GLY A 114 7.73 -5.07 4.11
N CYS A 115 6.65 -4.50 4.65
CA CYS A 115 5.30 -4.70 4.15
C CYS A 115 4.62 -3.39 3.77
N ILE A 116 3.78 -3.45 2.73
CA ILE A 116 2.75 -2.46 2.43
C ILE A 116 1.40 -3.17 2.45
N VAL A 117 0.54 -2.79 3.40
CA VAL A 117 -0.72 -3.48 3.71
C VAL A 117 -1.88 -2.59 3.30
N LEU A 118 -2.79 -3.15 2.51
CA LEU A 118 -4.00 -2.47 2.05
C LEU A 118 -5.20 -3.02 2.84
N ASN A 119 -5.87 -2.12 3.55
CA ASN A 119 -7.06 -2.40 4.36
C ASN A 119 -8.23 -1.54 3.87
N ASP A 120 -9.45 -2.01 4.06
CA ASP A 120 -10.70 -1.27 3.88
C ASP A 120 -10.67 -0.28 2.70
N SER A 121 -10.74 -0.81 1.48
CA SER A 121 -10.67 -0.04 0.23
C SER A 121 -9.35 0.69 -0.06
N GLY A 122 -8.30 0.40 0.70
CA GLY A 122 -6.94 0.87 0.44
C GLY A 122 -6.45 0.44 -0.94
N GLN A 123 -5.82 1.38 -1.64
CA GLN A 123 -5.30 1.16 -3.00
C GLN A 123 -3.83 1.57 -3.07
N LEU A 124 -3.06 0.81 -3.83
CA LEU A 124 -1.67 1.15 -4.11
C LEU A 124 -1.39 1.01 -5.60
N THR A 125 -1.03 2.11 -6.24
CA THR A 125 -0.50 2.11 -7.60
C THR A 125 1.02 1.97 -7.57
N VAL A 126 1.53 0.96 -8.26
CA VAL A 126 2.97 0.70 -8.43
C VAL A 126 3.33 0.61 -9.91
N ASP A 127 4.51 1.10 -10.27
CA ASP A 127 5.10 0.93 -11.60
C ASP A 127 6.38 0.09 -11.53
N PRO A 128 6.28 -1.25 -11.61
CA PRO A 128 7.45 -2.11 -11.48
C PRO A 128 8.36 -2.09 -12.72
N SER A 129 7.96 -1.43 -13.81
CA SER A 129 8.82 -1.24 -14.98
C SER A 129 9.79 -0.07 -14.79
N THR A 130 9.38 0.91 -13.99
CA THR A 130 10.17 2.10 -13.67
C THR A 130 10.96 1.90 -12.37
N TYR A 131 10.34 1.26 -11.37
CA TYR A 131 10.88 1.14 -10.02
C TYR A 131 11.01 -0.32 -9.59
N SER A 132 12.17 -0.70 -9.05
CA SER A 132 12.30 -2.01 -8.39
C SER A 132 11.46 -2.02 -7.12
N LEU A 133 10.66 -3.07 -6.92
CA LEU A 133 9.82 -3.25 -5.73
C LEU A 133 10.51 -4.01 -4.59
N GLY A 134 11.79 -4.37 -4.76
CA GLY A 134 12.55 -5.11 -3.77
C GLY A 134 11.90 -6.45 -3.37
N ASP A 135 12.12 -6.86 -2.13
CA ASP A 135 11.55 -8.09 -1.55
C ASP A 135 10.28 -7.82 -0.72
N GLN A 136 9.65 -6.66 -0.93
CA GLN A 136 8.49 -6.19 -0.19
C GLN A 136 7.31 -7.15 -0.29
N THR A 137 6.53 -7.22 0.80
CA THR A 137 5.26 -7.95 0.82
C THR A 137 4.09 -6.98 0.70
N TYR A 138 3.26 -7.17 -0.32
CA TYR A 138 2.02 -6.42 -0.53
C TYR A 138 0.83 -7.21 0.04
N GLY A 139 0.34 -6.80 1.21
CA GLY A 139 -0.71 -7.51 1.94
C GLY A 139 -2.11 -7.04 1.56
N LEU A 140 -3.01 -7.98 1.24
CA LEU A 140 -4.42 -7.77 0.94
C LEU A 140 -5.27 -8.55 1.95
N PHE A 141 -5.32 -8.11 3.20
CA PHE A 141 -5.93 -8.92 4.27
C PHE A 141 -7.38 -8.56 4.57
N PHE A 142 -7.92 -7.50 3.95
CA PHE A 142 -9.28 -7.03 4.16
C PHE A 142 -9.95 -6.69 2.84
N SER A 143 -11.22 -7.04 2.73
CA SER A 143 -12.01 -6.95 1.50
C SER A 143 -12.03 -5.55 0.89
N GLY A 144 -12.11 -5.47 -0.44
CA GLY A 144 -12.24 -4.21 -1.18
C GLY A 144 -10.91 -3.52 -1.50
N SER A 145 -9.80 -4.04 -0.98
CA SER A 145 -8.46 -3.54 -1.25
C SER A 145 -7.92 -4.07 -2.58
N TYR A 146 -7.14 -3.25 -3.29
CA TYR A 146 -6.49 -3.71 -4.52
C TYR A 146 -5.20 -2.95 -4.86
N PRO A 147 -4.10 -3.66 -5.17
CA PRO A 147 -2.95 -3.05 -5.81
C PRO A 147 -3.23 -2.90 -7.31
N ARG A 148 -2.77 -1.79 -7.88
CA ARG A 148 -2.78 -1.51 -9.30
C ARG A 148 -1.36 -1.51 -9.85
N CYS A 149 -1.04 -2.46 -10.71
CA CYS A 149 0.25 -2.47 -11.42
C CYS A 149 0.13 -1.72 -12.74
N SER A 150 0.82 -0.59 -12.87
CA SER A 150 0.74 0.28 -14.06
C SER A 150 1.45 -0.31 -15.29
N ASN A 151 2.44 -1.19 -15.08
CA ASN A 151 3.23 -1.87 -16.10
C ASN A 151 3.70 -3.26 -15.64
N THR A 152 4.38 -4.00 -16.51
CA THR A 152 4.92 -5.32 -16.18
C THR A 152 6.26 -5.27 -15.49
N ALA A 153 6.47 -6.22 -14.59
CA ALA A 153 7.73 -6.50 -13.94
C ALA A 153 8.44 -7.69 -14.63
N SER A 154 9.77 -7.69 -14.63
CA SER A 154 10.53 -8.92 -14.93
C SER A 154 10.51 -9.92 -13.77
N THR A 155 10.19 -9.46 -12.56
CA THR A 155 10.12 -10.23 -11.32
C THR A 155 8.71 -10.25 -10.78
N ALA A 156 8.29 -11.35 -10.15
CA ALA A 156 6.95 -11.43 -9.59
C ALA A 156 6.78 -10.45 -8.41
N VAL A 157 5.64 -9.73 -8.38
CA VAL A 157 5.25 -8.89 -7.24
C VAL A 157 4.71 -9.81 -6.14
N LYS A 158 5.29 -9.75 -4.94
CA LYS A 158 4.92 -10.62 -3.82
C LYS A 158 3.66 -10.09 -3.13
N VAL A 159 2.55 -10.79 -3.34
CA VAL A 159 1.24 -10.47 -2.78
C VAL A 159 0.84 -11.55 -1.77
N ARG A 160 0.28 -11.17 -0.62
CA ARG A 160 -0.22 -12.11 0.39
C ARG A 160 -1.65 -11.74 0.79
N GLY A 161 -2.45 -12.72 1.19
CA GLY A 161 -3.87 -12.53 1.53
C GLY A 161 -4.81 -12.40 0.33
N PHE A 162 -4.35 -12.61 -0.91
CA PHE A 162 -5.21 -12.47 -2.09
C PHE A 162 -6.39 -13.46 -2.05
N GLY A 163 -7.63 -12.96 -1.99
CA GLY A 163 -8.84 -13.74 -1.75
C GLY A 163 -9.91 -12.87 -1.13
N ASP A 164 -11.04 -13.43 -0.73
CA ASP A 164 -12.12 -12.71 -0.03
C ASP A 164 -12.54 -11.39 -0.73
N SER A 165 -12.80 -11.48 -2.03
CA SER A 165 -13.17 -10.34 -2.90
C SER A 165 -12.09 -9.27 -3.12
N ASN A 166 -10.88 -9.45 -2.61
CA ASN A 166 -9.74 -8.62 -2.99
C ASN A 166 -9.41 -8.81 -4.47
N LYS A 167 -8.90 -7.74 -5.08
CA LYS A 167 -8.59 -7.70 -6.51
C LYS A 167 -7.13 -7.36 -6.70
N ILE A 168 -6.57 -7.83 -7.80
CA ILE A 168 -5.31 -7.31 -8.33
C ILE A 168 -5.67 -6.64 -9.65
N GLU A 169 -5.48 -5.33 -9.72
CA GLU A 169 -5.71 -4.57 -10.94
C GLU A 169 -4.41 -4.46 -11.74
N VAL A 170 -4.51 -4.66 -13.04
CA VAL A 170 -3.43 -4.40 -13.98
C VAL A 170 -3.89 -3.27 -14.90
N ASN A 171 -3.00 -2.30 -15.13
CA ASN A 171 -3.30 -1.17 -15.99
C ASN A 171 -3.34 -1.63 -17.45
N THR A 172 -4.52 -2.05 -17.84
CA THR A 172 -4.87 -2.42 -19.20
C THR A 172 -5.71 -1.31 -19.78
N CYS A 173 -5.34 -0.78 -20.94
CA CYS A 173 -6.26 0.03 -21.71
C CYS A 173 -7.38 -0.87 -22.29
N VAL A 174 -8.55 -0.30 -22.62
CA VAL A 174 -9.69 -1.05 -23.20
C VAL A 174 -9.30 -1.86 -24.45
N LEU A 175 -8.25 -1.43 -25.16
CA LEU A 175 -7.73 -2.10 -26.35
C LEU A 175 -6.78 -3.26 -26.04
N LYS A 176 -6.50 -3.54 -24.77
CA LYS A 176 -5.59 -4.59 -24.29
C LYS A 176 -6.14 -5.26 -23.01
N PRO A 177 -7.35 -5.85 -23.04
CA PRO A 177 -7.93 -6.49 -21.87
C PRO A 177 -7.11 -7.69 -21.39
N ILE A 178 -7.33 -8.11 -20.14
CA ILE A 178 -6.89 -9.43 -19.68
C ILE A 178 -7.50 -10.50 -20.60
N SER A 179 -6.64 -11.31 -21.19
CA SER A 179 -7.01 -12.39 -22.10
C SER A 179 -6.93 -13.77 -21.46
N SER A 180 -6.11 -13.92 -20.42
CA SER A 180 -5.99 -15.17 -19.67
C SER A 180 -5.33 -14.96 -18.32
N VAL A 181 -5.59 -15.91 -17.42
CA VAL A 181 -4.93 -16.05 -16.13
C VAL A 181 -4.45 -17.49 -16.02
N SER A 182 -3.26 -17.70 -15.48
CA SER A 182 -2.71 -19.02 -15.17
C SER A 182 -2.00 -18.98 -13.82
N TYR A 183 -2.01 -20.09 -13.10
CA TYR A 183 -1.42 -20.20 -11.78
C TYR A 183 -0.60 -21.48 -11.70
N ASP A 184 0.64 -21.36 -11.24
CA ASP A 184 1.53 -22.48 -10.98
C ASP A 184 1.46 -22.85 -9.49
N SER A 185 0.83 -23.99 -9.19
CA SER A 185 0.65 -24.48 -7.82
C SER A 185 1.94 -24.90 -7.13
N THR A 186 3.04 -25.07 -7.86
CA THR A 186 4.36 -25.42 -7.30
C THR A 186 5.08 -24.17 -6.81
N THR A 187 5.04 -23.10 -7.59
CA THR A 187 5.78 -21.86 -7.31
C THR A 187 4.92 -20.80 -6.62
N GLY A 188 3.59 -20.89 -6.70
CA GLY A 188 2.68 -19.86 -6.20
C GLY A 188 2.56 -18.65 -7.13
N ILE A 189 3.11 -18.72 -8.35
CA ILE A 189 3.08 -17.60 -9.29
C ILE A 189 1.77 -17.59 -10.08
N LEU A 190 1.02 -16.50 -9.92
CA LEU A 190 -0.11 -16.11 -10.76
C LEU A 190 0.40 -15.26 -11.93
N THR A 191 0.17 -15.73 -13.15
CA THR A 191 0.46 -14.99 -14.38
C THR A 191 -0.83 -14.45 -14.98
N VAL A 192 -0.93 -13.13 -15.06
CA VAL A 192 -2.04 -12.41 -15.70
C VAL A 192 -1.56 -11.93 -17.06
N THR A 193 -2.23 -12.36 -18.13
CA THR A 193 -1.87 -11.99 -19.50
C THR A 193 -2.86 -10.98 -20.04
N ALA A 194 -2.38 -9.79 -20.42
CA ALA A 194 -3.16 -8.79 -21.13
C ALA A 194 -2.72 -8.70 -22.59
N SER A 195 -3.67 -8.80 -23.52
CA SER A 195 -3.38 -8.92 -24.94
C SER A 195 -4.21 -7.97 -25.80
N SER A 196 -3.59 -7.43 -26.84
CA SER A 196 -4.21 -6.69 -27.94
C SER A 196 -3.95 -7.41 -29.26
N LEU A 197 -4.50 -6.90 -30.35
CA LEU A 197 -4.22 -7.40 -31.71
C LEU A 197 -2.73 -7.41 -32.08
N LEU A 198 -1.90 -6.58 -31.44
CA LEU A 198 -0.51 -6.32 -31.83
C LEU A 198 0.52 -6.71 -30.75
N SER A 199 0.09 -6.99 -29.52
CA SER A 199 1.03 -7.25 -28.42
C SER A 199 0.38 -8.05 -27.29
N SER A 200 1.18 -8.81 -26.56
CA SER A 200 0.79 -9.47 -25.31
C SER A 200 1.76 -9.08 -24.20
N THR A 201 1.29 -9.09 -22.96
CA THR A 201 2.00 -8.53 -21.81
C THR A 201 1.61 -9.31 -20.57
N ASN A 202 2.61 -9.86 -19.89
CA ASN A 202 2.44 -10.73 -18.74
C ASN A 202 2.80 -10.00 -17.46
N TYR A 203 1.89 -10.03 -16.50
CA TYR A 203 2.11 -9.57 -15.13
C TYR A 203 2.28 -10.80 -14.25
N TYR A 204 3.29 -10.79 -13.40
CA TYR A 204 3.62 -11.90 -12.51
C TYR A 204 3.39 -11.49 -11.07
N PHE A 205 2.61 -12.28 -10.34
CA PHE A 205 2.34 -12.08 -8.93
C PHE A 205 2.70 -13.37 -8.19
N ASP A 206 3.59 -13.29 -7.21
CA ASP A 206 3.76 -14.37 -6.25
C ASP A 206 2.64 -14.21 -5.23
N VAL A 207 1.57 -15.00 -5.36
CA VAL A 207 0.44 -15.00 -4.42
C VAL A 207 0.58 -16.07 -3.33
N GLY A 208 1.62 -16.90 -3.42
CA GLY A 208 1.83 -18.07 -2.57
C GLY A 208 1.11 -19.33 -3.08
N THR A 209 1.40 -20.46 -2.44
CA THR A 209 0.83 -21.77 -2.79
C THR A 209 -0.54 -22.01 -2.16
N GLY A 210 -1.29 -23.01 -2.65
CA GLY A 210 -2.55 -23.48 -2.06
C GLY A 210 -3.81 -23.03 -2.78
N TYR A 211 -3.71 -22.14 -3.77
CA TYR A 211 -4.85 -21.71 -4.58
C TYR A 211 -5.31 -22.79 -5.55
N THR A 212 -6.62 -22.81 -5.83
CA THR A 212 -7.21 -23.65 -6.87
C THR A 212 -7.35 -22.85 -8.16
N SER A 213 -6.74 -23.31 -9.26
CA SER A 213 -6.71 -22.56 -10.52
C SER A 213 -8.08 -22.23 -11.11
N SER A 214 -9.12 -23.04 -10.84
CA SER A 214 -10.48 -22.81 -11.35
C SER A 214 -11.20 -21.65 -10.70
N ASP A 215 -10.73 -21.20 -9.54
CA ASP A 215 -11.46 -20.26 -8.69
C ASP A 215 -10.95 -18.82 -8.91
N PHE A 216 -9.90 -18.65 -9.74
CA PHE A 216 -9.52 -17.36 -10.29
C PHE A 216 -10.52 -16.91 -11.36
N SER A 217 -10.99 -15.68 -11.23
CA SER A 217 -11.82 -15.01 -12.23
C SER A 217 -11.17 -13.70 -12.63
N TYR A 218 -11.42 -13.24 -13.85
CA TYR A 218 -10.91 -11.97 -14.32
C TYR A 218 -11.94 -11.22 -15.17
N LEU A 219 -11.88 -9.90 -15.09
CA LEU A 219 -12.57 -8.98 -16.00
C LEU A 219 -11.53 -8.26 -16.88
N ILE A 220 -11.93 -7.15 -17.50
CA ILE A 220 -11.10 -6.39 -18.45
C ILE A 220 -9.74 -6.01 -17.86
N ASN A 221 -9.70 -5.57 -16.60
CA ASN A 221 -8.52 -4.95 -15.97
C ASN A 221 -8.15 -5.52 -14.60
N TYR A 222 -8.87 -6.52 -14.08
CA TYR A 222 -8.50 -7.12 -12.79
C TYR A 222 -8.72 -8.62 -12.75
N VAL A 223 -7.97 -9.27 -11.85
CA VAL A 223 -8.16 -10.66 -11.42
C VAL A 223 -8.66 -10.66 -9.97
N ALA A 224 -9.53 -11.60 -9.64
CA ALA A 224 -10.05 -11.85 -8.31
C ALA A 224 -9.99 -13.35 -8.00
N TYR A 225 -9.93 -13.66 -6.71
CA TYR A 225 -10.11 -15.00 -6.16
C TYR A 225 -11.26 -14.92 -5.16
N PHE A 226 -12.33 -15.66 -5.40
CA PHE A 226 -13.59 -15.48 -4.65
C PHE A 226 -13.68 -16.32 -3.38
N ASP A 227 -12.83 -17.33 -3.23
CA ASP A 227 -12.73 -18.09 -1.98
C ASP A 227 -11.78 -17.41 -0.99
N ASP A 228 -11.75 -17.95 0.23
CA ASP A 228 -10.82 -17.52 1.27
C ASP A 228 -9.36 -17.71 0.80
N PRO A 229 -8.46 -16.77 1.12
CA PRO A 229 -7.04 -16.93 0.81
C PRO A 229 -6.50 -18.18 1.51
N PRO A 230 -5.89 -19.15 0.79
CA PRO A 230 -5.33 -20.37 1.37
C PRO A 230 -4.27 -20.10 2.45
N ASN A 231 -3.62 -18.94 2.39
CA ASN A 231 -2.73 -18.42 3.41
C ASN A 231 -3.22 -17.04 3.88
N SER A 232 -4.18 -17.05 4.80
CA SER A 232 -4.76 -15.86 5.42
C SER A 232 -3.94 -15.30 6.58
N THR A 233 -2.84 -15.96 6.97
CA THR A 233 -2.04 -15.51 8.12
C THR A 233 -1.24 -14.27 7.72
N VAL A 234 -1.56 -13.15 8.36
CA VAL A 234 -0.77 -11.91 8.28
C VAL A 234 0.60 -12.18 8.91
N PRO A 235 1.72 -12.02 8.18
CA PRO A 235 3.04 -12.08 8.80
C PRO A 235 3.12 -11.06 9.95
N ASP A 236 3.79 -11.39 11.05
CA ASP A 236 3.93 -10.46 12.20
C ASP A 236 4.52 -9.10 11.76
N SER A 237 5.41 -9.12 10.78
CA SER A 237 6.02 -7.93 10.15
C SER A 237 5.07 -7.10 9.29
N CYS A 238 3.86 -7.58 9.01
CA CYS A 238 2.84 -6.91 8.20
C CYS A 238 1.60 -6.53 9.04
N THR A 239 1.77 -6.31 10.34
CA THR A 239 0.66 -5.94 11.22
C THR A 239 0.44 -4.44 11.24
N CYS A 240 -0.81 -4.01 11.04
CA CYS A 240 -1.21 -2.63 11.22
C CYS A 240 -1.51 -2.34 12.68
N GLY A 241 -1.18 -1.13 13.12
CA GLY A 241 -1.45 -0.67 14.47
C GLY A 241 -2.88 -0.22 14.65
N GLN A 242 -3.23 0.09 15.89
CA GLN A 242 -4.40 0.88 16.21
C GLN A 242 -3.91 2.25 16.63
N CYS A 243 -4.47 3.30 16.02
CA CYS A 243 -4.16 4.67 16.42
C CYS A 243 -4.44 4.81 17.93
N PRO A 244 -3.45 5.16 18.76
CA PRO A 244 -3.66 5.22 20.19
C PRO A 244 -4.70 6.29 20.51
N PHE A 245 -5.73 5.94 21.29
CA PHE A 245 -6.77 6.89 21.68
C PHE A 245 -6.15 8.08 22.41
N VAL A 246 -6.18 9.26 21.79
CA VAL A 246 -5.68 10.49 22.41
C VAL A 246 -6.87 11.29 22.95
N LEU A 247 -6.95 11.42 24.28
CA LEU A 247 -7.99 12.18 24.97
C LEU A 247 -8.14 13.57 24.32
N ARG A 248 -9.33 13.90 23.83
CA ARG A 248 -9.66 15.22 23.31
C ARG A 248 -9.76 16.18 24.48
N LEU A 249 -8.77 17.06 24.63
CA LEU A 249 -8.97 18.29 25.39
C LEU A 249 -9.90 19.17 24.54
N GLN A 250 -11.19 19.14 24.86
CA GLN A 250 -12.11 20.16 24.38
C GLN A 250 -11.67 21.48 25.04
N VAL A 251 -11.16 22.40 24.23
CA VAL A 251 -10.86 23.78 24.64
C VAL A 251 -12.01 24.68 24.20
#